data_AF-A0A9P6MIN7-F1
#
_entry.id   AF-A0A9P6MIN7-F1
#
_cell.length_a   1.000
_cell.length_b   1.000
_cell.length_c   1.000
_cell.angle_alpha   90.00
_cell.angle_beta   90.00
_cell.angle_gamma   90.00
#
_symmetry.space_group_name_H-M   'P 1'
#
loop_
_entity.id
_entity.type
_entity.pdbx_description
1 polymer ?
#
loop_
_entity_poly.entity_id
_entity_poly.type
_entity_poly.pdbx_seq_one_letter_code
_entity_poly.pdbx_strand_id
1 'polypeptide(L)'
;MEDAHTTLLNVEDAEGTAFFAVYDGHGGPNVAKYSGDGLHKKIVGDKAFAKGDYMAAIKNGFLEMDRALRFDPEYGGDSSGCTAITATFTKQNVLYVGNAGDSRAVLGSNGTAIALSNDHKPVNR
;
A
#
# COMPACT_ATOMS: atom_id res chain seq x y z
N MET A 1 9.06 -7.29 -16.51
CA MET A 1 8.12 -6.33 -15.91
C MET A 1 8.16 -6.55 -14.42
N GLU A 2 8.58 -5.55 -13.65
CA GLU A 2 8.79 -5.66 -12.18
C GLU A 2 7.65 -5.04 -11.37
N ASP A 3 6.85 -4.17 -11.98
CA ASP A 3 5.69 -3.55 -11.33
C ASP A 3 4.56 -4.55 -11.05
N ALA A 4 3.79 -4.24 -10.01
CA ALA A 4 2.52 -4.87 -9.69
C ALA A 4 1.48 -3.80 -9.31
N HIS A 5 0.21 -4.19 -9.23
CA HIS A 5 -0.87 -3.33 -8.75
C HIS A 5 -1.96 -4.14 -8.06
N THR A 6 -2.77 -3.47 -7.26
CA THR A 6 -3.98 -4.03 -6.64
C THR A 6 -5.16 -3.10 -6.97
N THR A 7 -6.29 -3.67 -7.39
CA THR A 7 -7.52 -2.93 -7.69
C THR A 7 -8.71 -3.69 -7.12
N LEU A 8 -9.22 -3.25 -5.98
CA LEU A 8 -10.34 -3.87 -5.28
C LEU A 8 -11.44 -2.84 -5.06
N LEU A 9 -12.58 -3.01 -5.73
CA LEU A 9 -13.75 -2.16 -5.51
C LEU A 9 -14.48 -2.49 -4.21
N ASN A 10 -14.31 -3.73 -3.73
CA ASN A 10 -14.77 -4.19 -2.44
C ASN A 10 -13.67 -5.08 -1.86
N VAL A 11 -13.11 -4.65 -0.73
CA VAL A 11 -12.12 -5.48 -0.01
C VAL A 11 -12.85 -6.52 0.81
N GLU A 12 -12.39 -7.77 0.72
CA GLU A 12 -12.89 -8.87 1.56
C GLU A 12 -12.78 -8.49 3.05
N ASP A 13 -13.80 -8.84 3.83
CA ASP A 13 -13.93 -8.49 5.25
C ASP A 13 -13.96 -6.98 5.59
N ALA A 14 -14.06 -6.10 4.60
CA ALA A 14 -14.20 -4.64 4.79
C ALA A 14 -15.26 -4.04 3.86
N GLU A 15 -16.54 -4.37 4.13
CA GLU A 15 -17.68 -3.89 3.34
C GLU A 15 -17.69 -2.36 3.16
N GLY A 16 -17.95 -1.92 1.93
CA GLY A 16 -17.95 -0.51 1.54
C GLY A 16 -16.56 0.12 1.50
N THR A 17 -15.49 -0.67 1.56
CA THR A 17 -14.12 -0.20 1.39
C THR A 17 -13.57 -0.63 0.03
N ALA A 18 -13.00 0.32 -0.70
CA ALA A 18 -12.20 0.05 -1.89
C ALA A 18 -10.71 0.26 -1.59
N PHE A 19 -9.85 -0.49 -2.27
CA PHE A 19 -8.41 -0.41 -2.13
C PHE A 19 -7.73 -0.45 -3.50
N PHE A 20 -6.81 0.50 -3.70
CA PHE A 20 -5.99 0.58 -4.90
C PHE A 20 -4.53 0.71 -4.49
N ALA A 21 -3.63 0.11 -5.26
CA ALA A 21 -2.21 0.28 -5.02
C ALA A 21 -1.38 0.05 -6.29
N VAL A 22 -0.22 0.69 -6.34
CA VAL A 22 0.84 0.43 -7.32
C VAL A 22 2.14 0.16 -6.56
N TYR A 23 2.89 -0.82 -7.06
CA TYR A 23 4.17 -1.26 -6.51
C TYR A 23 5.19 -1.25 -7.63
N ASP A 24 6.21 -0.40 -7.53
CA ASP A 24 7.32 -0.31 -8.48
C ASP A 24 8.47 -1.17 -7.95
N GLY A 25 8.65 -2.34 -8.57
CA GLY A 25 9.64 -3.33 -8.16
C GLY A 25 11.06 -2.94 -8.60
N HIS A 26 12.06 -3.30 -7.81
CA HIS A 26 13.47 -3.13 -8.16
C HIS A 26 14.31 -4.30 -7.67
N GLY A 27 15.27 -4.74 -8.49
CA GLY A 27 16.11 -5.90 -8.18
C GLY A 27 15.37 -7.23 -8.30
N GLY A 28 14.19 -7.24 -8.95
CA GLY A 28 13.33 -8.39 -9.14
C GLY A 28 11.84 -8.06 -8.93
N PRO A 29 10.91 -8.87 -9.47
CA PRO A 29 9.47 -8.62 -9.40
C PRO A 29 8.81 -9.16 -8.12
N ASN A 30 9.53 -9.93 -7.30
CA ASN A 30 8.93 -10.81 -6.31
C ASN A 30 8.31 -10.03 -5.15
N VAL A 31 9.00 -9.02 -4.61
CA VAL A 31 8.46 -8.19 -3.51
C VAL A 31 7.27 -7.34 -3.96
N ALA A 32 7.27 -6.84 -5.19
CA ALA A 32 6.11 -6.13 -5.75
C ALA A 32 4.88 -7.04 -5.86
N LYS A 33 5.04 -8.26 -6.38
CA LYS A 33 3.96 -9.25 -6.45
C LYS A 33 3.46 -9.68 -5.07
N TYR A 34 4.39 -10.01 -4.17
CA TYR A 34 4.07 -10.39 -2.79
C TYR A 34 3.25 -9.29 -2.10
N SER A 35 3.68 -8.03 -2.23
CA SER A 35 2.97 -6.86 -1.73
C SER A 35 1.59 -6.69 -2.36
N GLY A 36 1.47 -6.85 -3.67
CA GLY A 36 0.21 -6.79 -4.41
C GLY A 36 -0.83 -7.80 -3.93
N ASP A 37 -0.40 -8.99 -3.54
CA ASP A 37 -1.28 -10.08 -3.09
C ASP A 37 -1.65 -9.97 -1.60
N GLY A 38 -0.84 -9.28 -0.80
CA GLY A 38 -0.93 -9.34 0.67
C GLY A 38 -1.21 -8.04 1.40
N LEU A 39 -0.76 -6.87 0.91
CA LEU A 39 -0.74 -5.64 1.70
C LEU A 39 -2.14 -5.21 2.17
N HIS A 40 -3.13 -5.26 1.28
CA HIS A 40 -4.53 -4.92 1.61
C HIS A 40 -5.09 -5.81 2.74
N LYS A 41 -4.73 -7.10 2.76
CA LYS A 41 -5.15 -8.05 3.80
C LYS A 41 -4.53 -7.70 5.15
N LYS A 42 -3.25 -7.29 5.17
CA LYS A 42 -2.57 -6.84 6.40
C LYS A 42 -3.21 -5.56 6.96
N ILE A 43 -3.59 -4.62 6.09
CA ILE A 43 -4.24 -3.36 6.49
C ILE A 43 -5.64 -3.63 7.06
N VAL A 44 -6.49 -4.37 6.36
CA VAL A 44 -7.87 -4.66 6.81
C VAL A 44 -7.91 -5.57 8.04
N GLY A 45 -6.98 -6.53 8.13
CA GLY A 45 -6.88 -7.45 9.27
C GLY A 45 -6.34 -6.80 10.55
N ASP A 46 -5.83 -5.56 10.49
CA ASP A 46 -5.31 -4.87 11.68
C ASP A 46 -6.45 -4.42 12.62
N LYS A 47 -6.22 -4.56 13.93
CA LYS A 47 -7.22 -4.19 14.95
C LYS A 47 -7.58 -2.70 14.94
N ALA A 48 -6.70 -1.84 14.47
CA ALA A 48 -6.96 -0.41 14.32
C ALA A 48 -7.98 -0.15 13.19
N PHE A 49 -7.97 -0.96 12.13
CA PHE A 49 -8.93 -0.84 11.03
C PHE A 49 -10.36 -1.03 11.52
N ALA A 50 -10.59 -2.07 12.32
CA ALA A 50 -11.89 -2.35 12.94
C ALA A 50 -12.37 -1.23 13.89
N LYS A 51 -11.43 -0.46 14.46
CA LYS A 51 -11.72 0.70 15.33
C LYS A 51 -11.91 2.01 14.54
N GLY A 52 -11.75 1.98 13.22
CA GLY A 52 -11.80 3.16 12.36
C GLY A 52 -10.53 4.02 12.40
N ASP A 53 -9.45 3.53 13.02
CA ASP A 53 -8.14 4.18 12.99
C ASP A 53 -7.36 3.69 11.76
N TYR A 54 -7.77 4.19 10.60
CA TYR A 54 -7.25 3.78 9.30
C TYR A 54 -5.78 4.17 9.10
N MET A 55 -5.34 5.28 9.68
CA MET A 55 -3.93 5.71 9.60
C MET A 55 -3.02 4.74 10.33
N ALA A 56 -3.38 4.34 11.55
CA ALA A 56 -2.63 3.32 12.27
C ALA A 56 -2.68 1.97 11.56
N ALA A 57 -3.85 1.57 11.04
CA ALA A 57 -4.00 0.32 10.30
C ALA A 57 -3.12 0.27 9.04
N ILE A 58 -3.06 1.36 8.26
CA ILE A 58 -2.19 1.45 7.08
C ILE A 58 -0.73 1.33 7.50
N LYS A 59 -0.29 2.10 8.50
CA LYS A 59 1.09 2.02 9.01
C LYS A 59 1.44 0.61 9.49
N ASN A 60 0.58 -0.01 10.29
CA ASN A 60 0.78 -1.36 10.81
C ASN A 60 0.81 -2.38 9.67
N GLY A 61 -0.07 -2.24 8.68
CA GLY A 61 -0.13 -3.12 7.52
C GLY A 61 1.17 -3.11 6.72
N PHE A 62 1.77 -1.94 6.49
CA PHE A 62 3.10 -1.84 5.84
C PHE A 62 4.19 -2.53 6.67
N LEU A 63 4.26 -2.27 7.97
CA LEU A 63 5.28 -2.86 8.86
C LEU A 63 5.13 -4.38 8.98
N GLU A 64 3.89 -4.87 9.05
CA GLU A 64 3.59 -6.30 9.11
C GLU A 64 3.84 -6.98 7.76
N MET A 65 3.61 -6.29 6.64
CA MET A 65 3.93 -6.83 5.32
C MET A 65 5.43 -7.03 5.13
N ASP A 66 6.23 -6.03 5.51
CA ASP A 66 7.70 -6.11 5.51
C ASP A 66 8.21 -7.21 6.44
N ARG A 67 7.61 -7.33 7.65
CA ARG A 67 7.92 -8.43 8.57
C ARG A 67 7.57 -9.79 7.99
N ALA A 68 6.40 -9.93 7.38
CA ALA A 68 5.95 -11.18 6.79
C ALA A 68 6.90 -11.62 5.68
N LEU A 69 7.28 -10.70 4.78
CA LEU A 69 8.25 -10.94 3.72
C LEU A 69 9.59 -11.40 4.29
N ARG A 70 10.14 -10.71 5.30
CA ARG A 70 11.44 -11.02 5.91
C ARG A 70 11.52 -12.43 6.48
N PHE A 71 10.41 -12.96 7.00
CA PHE A 71 10.35 -14.28 7.63
C PHE A 71 9.69 -15.34 6.74
N ASP A 72 9.32 -14.99 5.51
CA ASP A 72 8.77 -15.93 4.55
C ASP A 72 9.86 -16.91 4.08
N PRO A 73 9.65 -18.24 4.16
CA PRO A 73 10.65 -19.23 3.75
C PRO A 73 11.04 -19.15 2.27
N GLU A 74 10.13 -18.68 1.41
CA GLU A 74 10.35 -18.59 -0.03
C GLU A 74 10.94 -17.21 -0.41
N TYR A 75 10.47 -16.14 0.22
CA TYR A 75 10.80 -14.77 -0.17
C TYR A 75 11.81 -14.06 0.75
N GLY A 76 12.06 -14.54 1.96
CA GLY A 76 12.92 -13.85 2.94
C GLY A 76 14.40 -13.74 2.56
N GLY A 77 14.86 -14.55 1.60
CA GLY A 77 16.20 -14.48 1.02
C GLY A 77 16.28 -13.66 -0.28
N ASP A 78 15.16 -13.13 -0.77
CA ASP A 78 15.10 -12.35 -1.98
C ASP A 78 15.70 -10.95 -1.76
N SER A 79 16.53 -10.49 -2.70
CA SER A 79 17.18 -9.17 -2.61
C SER A 79 16.40 -8.05 -3.30
N SER A 80 15.28 -8.37 -3.94
CA SER A 80 14.39 -7.38 -4.55
C SER A 80 13.67 -6.54 -3.49
N GLY A 81 13.14 -5.42 -3.92
CA GLY A 81 12.28 -4.55 -3.14
C GLY A 81 11.21 -3.95 -4.03
N CYS A 82 10.32 -3.16 -3.45
CA CYS A 82 9.41 -2.33 -4.23
C CYS A 82 9.05 -1.04 -3.49
N THR A 83 8.58 -0.05 -4.24
CA THR A 83 7.77 1.02 -3.66
C THR A 83 6.37 0.48 -3.31
N ALA A 84 5.59 1.25 -2.57
CA ALA A 84 4.17 1.02 -2.43
C ALA A 84 3.45 2.36 -2.23
N ILE A 85 2.56 2.70 -3.17
CA ILE A 85 1.59 3.78 -3.02
C ILE A 85 0.20 3.16 -2.96
N THR A 86 -0.53 3.40 -1.87
CA THR A 86 -1.87 2.85 -1.64
C THR A 86 -2.91 3.94 -1.51
N ALA A 87 -4.14 3.62 -1.88
CA ALA A 87 -5.32 4.46 -1.76
C ALA A 87 -6.48 3.60 -1.21
N THR A 88 -6.83 3.84 0.05
CA THR A 88 -7.95 3.17 0.73
C THR A 88 -9.12 4.12 0.82
N PHE A 89 -10.21 3.82 0.11
CA PHE A 89 -11.45 4.59 0.17
C PHE A 89 -12.43 3.88 1.09
N THR A 90 -12.75 4.48 2.24
CA THR A 90 -13.56 3.83 3.27
C THR A 90 -15.05 4.06 3.05
N LYS A 91 -15.88 3.26 3.72
CA LYS A 91 -17.35 3.40 3.71
C LYS A 91 -17.88 4.76 4.19
N GLN A 92 -17.03 5.55 4.87
CA GLN A 92 -17.34 6.92 5.28
C GLN A 92 -17.02 7.97 4.20
N ASN A 93 -16.70 7.53 2.97
CA ASN A 93 -16.28 8.39 1.84
C ASN A 93 -15.00 9.17 2.13
N VAL A 94 -14.06 8.58 2.87
CA VAL A 94 -12.75 9.18 3.16
C VAL A 94 -11.68 8.40 2.43
N LEU A 95 -10.81 9.13 1.71
CA LEU A 95 -9.64 8.59 1.03
C LEU A 95 -8.41 8.71 1.92
N TYR A 96 -7.77 7.59 2.23
CA TYR A 96 -6.49 7.52 2.92
C TYR A 96 -5.41 7.05 1.96
N VAL A 97 -4.26 7.73 1.96
CA VAL A 97 -3.10 7.39 1.13
C VAL A 97 -1.92 6.97 2.00
N GLY A 98 -1.35 5.81 1.72
CA GLY A 98 -0.09 5.34 2.29
C GLY A 98 1.00 5.39 1.21
N ASN A 99 2.19 5.92 1.55
CA ASN A 99 3.33 5.96 0.63
C ASN A 99 4.60 5.40 1.29
N ALA A 100 5.30 4.53 0.58
CA ALA A 100 6.67 4.12 0.87
C ALA A 100 7.45 4.04 -0.44
N GLY A 101 8.35 4.98 -0.66
CA GLY A 101 9.16 5.08 -1.88
C GLY A 101 8.78 6.30 -2.69
N ASP A 102 9.05 6.26 -3.99
CA ASP A 102 8.92 7.38 -4.91
C ASP A 102 7.88 7.19 -6.02
N SER A 103 7.02 6.20 -5.90
CA SER A 103 5.71 6.24 -6.55
C SER A 103 4.83 7.33 -5.92
N ARG A 104 3.79 7.77 -6.64
CA ARG A 104 3.03 8.98 -6.26
C ARG A 104 1.54 8.85 -6.51
N ALA A 105 0.76 9.30 -5.54
CA ALA A 105 -0.68 9.53 -5.66
C ALA A 105 -0.98 11.03 -5.87
N VAL A 106 -1.87 11.29 -6.83
CA VAL A 106 -2.40 12.62 -7.16
C VAL A 106 -3.90 12.51 -7.37
N LEU A 107 -4.67 13.45 -6.80
CA LEU A 107 -6.11 13.56 -6.99
C LEU A 107 -6.43 14.68 -7.97
N GLY A 108 -7.15 14.35 -9.05
CA GLY A 108 -7.74 15.35 -9.94
C GLY A 108 -9.05 15.88 -9.34
N SER A 109 -9.15 17.19 -9.10
CA SER A 109 -10.39 17.83 -8.63
C SER A 109 -10.56 19.20 -9.28
N ASN A 110 -11.71 19.44 -9.92
CA ASN A 110 -12.04 20.72 -10.58
C ASN A 110 -10.93 21.24 -11.52
N GLY A 111 -10.35 20.34 -12.34
CA GLY A 111 -9.26 20.68 -13.27
C GLY A 111 -7.89 20.89 -12.62
N THR A 112 -7.77 20.67 -11.32
CA THR A 112 -6.52 20.81 -10.56
C THR A 112 -5.97 19.45 -10.14
N ALA A 113 -4.64 19.29 -10.21
CA ALA A 113 -3.93 18.14 -9.68
C ALA A 113 -3.47 18.42 -8.24
N ILE A 114 -3.99 17.64 -7.28
CA ILE A 114 -3.70 17.77 -5.86
C ILE A 114 -2.78 16.61 -5.44
N ALA A 115 -1.55 16.92 -5.01
CA ALA A 115 -0.64 15.90 -4.51
C ALA A 115 -1.18 15.30 -3.19
N LEU A 116 -1.26 13.97 -3.12
CA LEU A 116 -1.69 13.23 -1.92
C LEU A 116 -0.54 12.54 -1.19
N SER A 117 0.67 12.61 -1.74
CA SER A 117 1.86 11.95 -1.23
C SER A 117 3.09 12.78 -1.55
N ASN A 118 4.16 12.58 -0.77
CA ASN A 118 5.48 13.11 -1.04
C ASN A 118 6.42 11.94 -1.32
N ASP A 119 7.15 12.00 -2.43
CA ASP A 119 8.15 10.98 -2.76
C ASP A 119 9.21 10.90 -1.66
N HIS A 120 9.53 9.68 -1.24
CA HIS A 120 10.63 9.43 -0.32
C HIS A 120 11.94 9.35 -1.10
N LYS A 121 12.66 10.47 -1.15
CA LYS A 121 13.98 10.56 -1.76
C LYS A 121 15.06 10.64 -0.67
N PRO A 122 16.24 10.00 -0.85
CA PRO A 122 17.33 10.05 0.13
C PRO A 122 17.81 11.46 0.51
N VAL A 123 17.54 12.46 -0.34
CA VAL A 123 17.95 13.86 -0.14
C VAL A 123 16.94 14.70 0.63
N ASN A 124 15.74 14.17 0.89
CA ASN A 124 14.72 14.88 1.67
C ASN A 124 15.19 14.96 3.14
N ARG A 125 15.04 16.14 3.75
CA ARG A 125 15.43 16.42 5.14
C ARG A 125 14.22 16.51 6.04
#